data_AF-A0A1V5YIZ3-F1
#
_entry.id   AF-A0A1V5YIZ3-F1
#
_cell.length_a   1.000
_cell.length_b   1.000
_cell.length_c   1.000
_cell.angle_alpha   90.00
_cell.angle_beta   90.00
_cell.angle_gamma   90.00
#
_symmetry.space_group_name_H-M   'P 1'
#
loop_
_entity.id
_entity.type
_entity.pdbx_description
1 polymer ?
#
loop_
_entity_poly.entity_id
_entity_poly.type
_entity_poly.pdbx_seq_one_letter_code
_entity_poly.pdbx_strand_id
1 'polypeptide(L)'
;MPAHSNPENTSLSQPQGLNARMKAVREMADAKGFSSDPARIWEMLALIHTEVSEATDAYKKGQPLEKVGEELTDAIIRILHLLSALDLDADQLFEAKMAVNWERPIKFNTVRGG
;
A
#
# COMPACT_ATOMS: atom_id res chain seq x y z
N MET A 1 -3.09 -49.45 -14.87
CA MET A 1 -3.65 -48.44 -13.96
C MET A 1 -3.54 -48.95 -12.54
N PRO A 2 -2.89 -48.18 -11.66
CA PRO A 2 -3.55 -47.75 -10.43
C PRO A 2 -3.54 -46.22 -10.35
N ALA A 3 -4.65 -45.68 -9.84
CA ALA A 3 -4.83 -44.26 -9.63
C ALA A 3 -3.91 -43.79 -8.49
N HIS A 4 -2.91 -42.98 -8.82
CA HIS A 4 -2.26 -42.13 -7.83
C HIS A 4 -3.18 -40.95 -7.58
N SER A 5 -4.00 -41.05 -6.55
CA SER A 5 -4.66 -39.91 -5.91
C SER A 5 -3.56 -38.98 -5.38
N ASN A 6 -3.30 -37.90 -6.12
CA ASN A 6 -2.45 -36.81 -5.65
C ASN A 6 -3.23 -36.10 -4.54
N PRO A 7 -2.75 -36.09 -3.28
CA PRO A 7 -3.43 -35.34 -2.23
C PRO A 7 -3.42 -33.87 -2.63
N GLU A 8 -4.59 -33.26 -2.55
CA GLU A 8 -4.80 -31.84 -2.80
C GLU A 8 -3.70 -31.04 -2.11
N ASN A 9 -2.86 -30.39 -2.93
CA ASN A 9 -1.97 -29.36 -2.45
C ASN A 9 -2.86 -28.17 -2.09
N THR A 10 -3.46 -28.22 -0.91
CA THR A 10 -4.08 -27.08 -0.25
C THR A 10 -2.96 -26.13 0.14
N SER A 11 -2.40 -25.46 -0.88
CA SER A 11 -1.78 -24.17 -0.70
C SER A 11 -2.90 -23.30 -0.13
N LEU A 12 -2.90 -23.14 1.19
CA LEU A 12 -3.62 -22.07 1.85
C LEU A 12 -3.12 -20.81 1.17
N SER A 13 -3.89 -20.33 0.18
CA SER A 13 -3.61 -19.13 -0.54
C SER A 13 -3.53 -18.05 0.53
N GLN A 14 -2.33 -17.52 0.78
CA GLN A 14 -2.13 -16.44 1.75
C GLN A 14 -3.22 -15.40 1.50
N PRO A 15 -3.87 -14.83 2.54
CA PRO A 15 -4.87 -13.81 2.33
C PRO A 15 -4.26 -12.74 1.41
N GLN A 16 -4.86 -12.59 0.23
CA GLN A 16 -4.39 -11.72 -0.85
C GLN A 16 -5.24 -10.45 -0.84
N GLY A 17 -4.64 -9.31 -1.16
CA GLY A 17 -5.32 -8.01 -1.20
C GLY A 17 -4.71 -6.99 -0.25
N LEU A 18 -5.17 -5.75 -0.37
CA LEU A 18 -4.78 -4.63 0.48
C LEU A 18 -5.24 -4.84 1.92
N ASN A 19 -6.41 -5.44 2.18
CA ASN A 19 -6.87 -5.70 3.55
C ASN A 19 -5.97 -6.71 4.27
N ALA A 20 -5.47 -7.73 3.56
CA ALA A 20 -4.52 -8.69 4.14
C ALA A 20 -3.19 -8.02 4.51
N ARG A 21 -2.68 -7.14 3.63
CA ARG A 21 -1.47 -6.34 3.89
C ARG A 21 -1.69 -5.34 5.03
N MET A 22 -2.84 -4.68 5.04
CA MET A 22 -3.26 -3.75 6.09
C MET A 22 -3.30 -4.43 7.45
N LYS A 23 -3.81 -5.66 7.53
CA LYS A 23 -3.79 -6.47 8.75
C LYS A 23 -2.36 -6.75 9.22
N ALA A 24 -1.48 -7.19 8.32
CA ALA A 24 -0.07 -7.44 8.66
C ALA A 24 0.65 -6.16 9.12
N VAL A 25 0.35 -5.02 8.48
CA VAL A 25 0.87 -3.70 8.89
C VAL A 25 0.35 -3.32 10.28
N ARG A 26 -0.94 -3.54 10.56
CA ARG A 26 -1.53 -3.26 11.87
C ARG A 26 -0.89 -4.09 12.98
N GLU A 27 -0.71 -5.39 12.75
CA GLU A 27 -0.01 -6.29 13.69
C GLU A 27 1.42 -5.81 13.96
N MET A 28 2.15 -5.41 12.91
CA MET A 28 3.50 -4.85 13.03
C MET A 28 3.51 -3.51 13.79
N ALA A 29 2.54 -2.64 13.53
CA ALA A 29 2.41 -1.34 14.19
C ALA A 29 2.11 -1.50 15.68
N ASP A 30 1.17 -2.38 16.04
CA ASP A 30 0.81 -2.69 17.42
C ASP A 30 2.02 -3.31 18.16
N ALA A 31 2.73 -4.24 17.52
CA ALA A 31 3.94 -4.86 18.09
C ALA A 31 5.09 -3.86 18.34
N LYS A 32 5.18 -2.81 17.52
CA LYS A 32 6.17 -1.72 17.68
C LYS A 32 5.66 -0.56 18.55
N GLY A 33 4.44 -0.63 19.06
CA GLY A 33 3.84 0.42 19.89
C GLY A 33 3.48 1.70 19.12
N PHE A 34 3.29 1.61 17.80
CA PHE A 34 2.76 2.73 17.03
C PHE A 34 1.28 2.91 17.34
N SER A 35 0.90 4.15 17.64
CA SER A 35 -0.48 4.47 17.99
C SER A 35 -1.38 4.42 16.76
N SER A 36 -2.60 3.91 16.97
CA SER A 36 -3.71 3.96 16.02
C SER A 36 -4.86 4.81 16.58
N ASP A 37 -4.53 5.78 17.44
CA ASP A 37 -5.51 6.70 18.05
C ASP A 37 -6.05 7.68 17.00
N PRO A 38 -7.38 7.78 16.81
CA PRO A 38 -7.99 8.76 15.92
C PRO A 38 -7.55 10.22 16.16
N ALA A 39 -7.15 10.58 17.39
CA ALA A 39 -6.62 11.91 17.69
C ALA A 39 -5.30 12.22 16.95
N ARG A 40 -4.61 11.20 16.45
CA ARG A 40 -3.31 11.30 15.78
C ARG A 40 -3.38 11.20 14.25
N ILE A 41 -4.57 11.20 13.65
CA ILE A 41 -4.73 11.11 12.19
C ILE A 41 -3.88 12.15 11.45
N TRP A 42 -3.80 13.39 11.96
CA TRP A 42 -2.98 14.43 11.35
C TRP A 42 -1.48 14.11 11.38
N GLU A 43 -1.00 13.47 12.45
CA GLU A 43 0.39 13.02 12.56
C GLU A 43 0.68 11.88 11.60
N MET A 44 -0.25 10.93 11.48
CA MET A 44 -0.14 9.82 10.54
C MET A 44 -0.10 10.30 9.09
N LEU A 45 -0.91 11.31 8.74
CA LEU A 45 -0.85 11.99 7.45
C LEU A 45 0.51 12.65 7.24
N ALA A 46 1.03 13.38 8.23
CA ALA A 46 2.35 14.00 8.14
C ALA A 46 3.48 12.96 7.95
N LEU A 47 3.39 11.80 8.61
CA LEU A 47 4.34 10.70 8.42
C LEU A 47 4.34 10.18 6.98
N ILE A 48 3.18 10.04 6.34
CA ILE A 48 3.10 9.68 4.91
C ILE A 48 3.87 10.68 4.04
N HIS A 49 3.73 11.99 4.33
CA HIS A 49 4.46 13.03 3.61
C HIS A 49 5.99 12.92 3.78
N THR A 50 6.45 12.49 4.95
CA THR A 50 7.89 12.24 5.19
C THR A 50 8.41 11.15 4.27
N GLU A 51 7.77 9.97 4.20
CA GLU A 51 8.24 8.86 3.34
C GLU A 51 8.27 9.28 1.84
N VAL A 52 7.27 10.05 1.39
CA VAL A 52 7.25 10.59 0.01
C VAL A 52 8.39 11.60 -0.23
N SER A 53 8.75 12.38 0.79
CA SER A 53 9.87 13.31 0.73
C SER A 53 11.21 12.57 0.68
N GLU A 54 11.34 11.45 1.38
CA GLU A 54 12.52 10.57 1.33
C GLU A 54 12.67 9.93 -0.05
N ALA A 55 11.58 9.45 -0.65
CA ALA A 55 11.59 8.95 -2.03
C ALA A 55 12.06 10.03 -3.03
N THR A 56 11.57 11.27 -2.85
CA THR A 56 11.95 12.42 -3.68
C THR A 56 13.43 12.77 -3.52
N ASP A 57 13.93 12.76 -2.28
CA ASP A 57 15.31 13.07 -1.97
C ASP A 57 16.27 11.98 -2.50
N ALA A 58 15.92 10.70 -2.33
CA ALA A 58 16.66 9.58 -2.90
C ALA A 58 16.80 9.71 -4.43
N TYR A 59 15.70 10.02 -5.13
CA TYR A 59 15.72 10.24 -6.57
C TYR A 59 16.61 11.44 -6.96
N LYS A 60 16.45 12.59 -6.29
CA LYS A 60 17.24 13.81 -6.57
C LYS A 60 18.74 13.62 -6.32
N LYS A 61 19.10 12.77 -5.35
CA LYS A 61 20.50 12.44 -5.03
C LYS A 61 21.10 11.38 -5.96
N GLY A 62 20.34 10.87 -6.93
CA GLY A 62 20.81 9.83 -7.85
C GLY A 62 21.03 8.47 -7.17
N GLN A 63 20.29 8.18 -6.10
CA GLN A 63 20.31 6.86 -5.48
C GLN A 63 19.74 5.80 -6.44
N PRO A 64 20.07 4.50 -6.25
CA PRO A 64 19.47 3.41 -7.01
C PRO A 64 17.93 3.43 -6.93
N LEU A 65 17.26 3.03 -8.02
CA LEU A 65 15.80 3.04 -8.08
C LEU A 65 15.17 2.08 -7.06
N GLU A 66 15.91 1.05 -6.65
CA GLU A 66 15.53 0.15 -5.57
C GLU A 66 15.35 0.92 -4.26
N LYS A 67 16.20 1.91 -3.98
CA LYS A 67 16.06 2.76 -2.79
C LYS A 67 14.84 3.67 -2.89
N VAL A 68 14.59 4.26 -4.06
CA VAL A 68 13.37 5.04 -4.30
C VAL A 68 12.12 4.16 -4.11
N GLY A 69 12.16 2.91 -4.59
CA GLY A 69 11.09 1.94 -4.41
C GLY A 69 10.87 1.52 -2.96
N GLU A 70 11.93 1.43 -2.15
CA GLU A 70 11.85 1.19 -0.71
C GLU A 70 11.06 2.32 -0.02
N GLU A 71 11.41 3.58 -0.26
CA GLU A 71 10.72 4.73 0.35
C GLU A 71 9.25 4.83 -0.09
N LEU A 72 8.96 4.53 -1.37
CA LEU A 72 7.58 4.44 -1.85
C LEU A 72 6.81 3.30 -1.17
N THR A 73 7.49 2.20 -0.84
CA THR A 73 6.89 1.08 -0.11
C THR A 73 6.63 1.46 1.34
N ASP A 74 7.52 2.22 1.98
CA ASP A 74 7.30 2.77 3.32
C ASP A 74 6.10 3.73 3.33
N ALA A 75 5.94 4.56 2.31
CA ALA A 75 4.73 5.37 2.13
C ALA A 75 3.45 4.51 2.03
N ILE A 76 3.48 3.41 1.27
CA ILE A 76 2.36 2.45 1.19
C ILE A 76 2.05 1.85 2.57
N ILE A 77 3.07 1.47 3.33
CA ILE A 77 2.89 0.92 4.69
C ILE A 77 2.24 1.96 5.61
N ARG A 78 2.66 3.22 5.56
CA ARG A 78 2.03 4.31 6.33
C ARG A 78 0.58 4.54 5.93
N ILE A 79 0.27 4.51 4.64
CA ILE A 79 -1.11 4.62 4.14
C ILE A 79 -1.97 3.47 4.66
N LEU A 80 -1.48 2.22 4.58
CA LEU A 80 -2.21 1.06 5.09
C LEU A 80 -2.40 1.11 6.61
N HIS A 81 -1.40 1.59 7.36
CA HIS A 81 -1.54 1.79 8.81
C HIS A 81 -2.64 2.81 9.12
N LEU A 82 -2.70 3.92 8.39
CA LEU A 82 -3.76 4.92 8.54
C LEU A 82 -5.13 4.38 8.15
N LEU A 83 -5.26 3.65 7.03
CA LEU A 83 -6.52 3.02 6.65
C LEU A 83 -7.01 2.04 7.73
N SER A 84 -6.10 1.29 8.36
CA SER A 84 -6.43 0.43 9.50
C SER A 84 -6.89 1.21 10.73
N ALA A 85 -6.24 2.34 11.03
CA ALA A 85 -6.63 3.19 12.16
C ALA A 85 -7.99 3.87 11.94
N LEU A 86 -8.37 4.09 10.68
CA LEU A 86 -9.66 4.64 10.26
C LEU A 86 -10.76 3.57 10.12
N ASP A 87 -10.45 2.29 10.33
CA ASP A 87 -11.35 1.15 10.13
C ASP A 87 -11.98 1.10 8.72
N LEU A 88 -11.17 1.36 7.70
CA LEU A 88 -11.60 1.39 6.30
C LEU A 88 -11.24 0.12 5.54
N ASP A 89 -12.12 -0.31 4.63
CA ASP A 89 -11.87 -1.41 3.70
C ASP A 89 -11.00 -0.94 2.52
N ALA A 90 -9.72 -1.28 2.57
CA ALA A 90 -8.73 -0.85 1.58
C ALA A 90 -8.96 -1.49 0.20
N ASP A 91 -9.39 -2.75 0.15
CA ASP A 91 -9.68 -3.44 -1.11
C ASP A 91 -10.90 -2.80 -1.78
N GLN A 92 -11.99 -2.59 -1.05
CA GLN A 92 -13.19 -1.94 -1.58
C GLN A 92 -12.89 -0.52 -2.08
N LEU A 93 -12.14 0.27 -1.32
CA LEU A 93 -11.76 1.63 -1.71
C LEU A 93 -10.91 1.65 -2.98
N PHE A 94 -9.95 0.72 -3.09
CA PHE A 94 -9.10 0.61 -4.27
C PHE A 94 -9.91 0.21 -5.51
N GLU A 95 -10.72 -0.84 -5.43
CA GLU A 95 -11.53 -1.32 -6.55
C GLU A 95 -12.54 -0.25 -7.01
N ALA A 96 -13.25 0.39 -6.07
CA ALA A 96 -14.17 1.47 -6.39
C ALA A 96 -13.44 2.64 -7.08
N LYS A 97 -12.25 2.99 -6.59
CA LYS A 97 -11.46 4.07 -7.19
C LYS A 97 -10.95 3.70 -8.58
N MET A 98 -10.53 2.46 -8.79
CA MET A 98 -10.05 1.95 -10.07
C MET A 98 -11.15 1.91 -11.11
N ALA A 99 -12.36 1.45 -10.75
CA ALA A 99 -13.53 1.49 -11.62
C ALA A 99 -13.80 2.92 -12.12
N VAL A 100 -13.87 3.90 -11.21
CA VAL A 100 -14.07 5.32 -11.55
C VAL A 100 -12.93 5.88 -12.39
N ASN A 101 -11.68 5.48 -12.13
CA ASN A 101 -10.54 5.96 -12.90
C ASN A 101 -10.55 5.43 -14.35
N TRP A 102 -11.04 4.20 -14.56
CA TRP A 102 -11.13 3.58 -15.89
C TRP A 102 -12.19 4.24 -16.78
N GLU A 103 -13.23 4.80 -16.18
CA GLU A 103 -14.26 5.58 -16.88
C GLU A 103 -13.78 6.97 -17.33
N ARG A 104 -12.64 7.45 -16.81
CA ARG A 104 -12.15 8.79 -17.16
C ARG A 104 -11.70 8.83 -18.61
N PRO A 105 -12.08 9.88 -19.38
CA PRO A 105 -11.63 10.01 -20.76
C PRO A 105 -10.11 10.06 -20.82
N ILE A 106 -9.53 9.33 -21.77
CA ILE A 106 -8.10 9.35 -22.04
C ILE A 106 -7.74 10.79 -22.44
N LYS A 107 -7.00 11.48 -21.58
CA LYS A 107 -6.46 12.81 -21.91
C LYS A 107 -5.36 12.63 -22.95
N PHE A 108 -5.73 12.66 -24.22
CA PHE A 108 -4.78 12.94 -25.29
C PHE A 108 -4.54 14.45 -25.32
N ASN A 109 -3.29 14.83 -25.05
CA ASN A 109 -2.71 16.18 -25.13
C ASN A 109 -2.75 17.04 -23.86
N THR A 110 -1.70 16.91 -23.04
CA THR A 110 -1.05 18.06 -22.38
C THR A 110 0.47 17.86 -22.46
N VAL A 111 1.04 18.42 -23.52
CA VAL A 111 2.42 18.94 -23.70
C VAL A 111 3.55 18.31 -22.86
N ARG A 112 4.56 17.75 -23.56
CA ARG A 112 5.94 17.68 -23.07
C ARG A 112 6.42 19.10 -22.78
N GLY A 113 6.59 19.49 -21.53
CA GLY A 113 7.16 20.79 -21.19
C GLY A 113 7.23 21.02 -19.69
N GLY A 114 8.45 20.97 -19.16
CA GLY A 114 8.80 21.15 -17.74
C GLY A 114 10.08 20.44 -17.43
#